data_AF-A0A7W1R9W9-F1
#
_entry.id   AF-A0A7W1R9W9-F1
#
_cell.length_a   1.000
_cell.length_b   1.000
_cell.length_c   1.000
_cell.angle_alpha   90.00
_cell.angle_beta   90.00
_cell.angle_gamma   90.00
#
_symmetry.space_group_name_H-M   'P 1'
#
loop_
_entity.id
_entity.type
_entity.pdbx_description
1 polymer ?
#
loop_
_entity_poly.entity_id
_entity_poly.type
_entity_poly.pdbx_seq_one_letter_code
_entity_poly.pdbx_strand_id
1 'polypeptide(L)'
;MLVECIPRPELRAPVLELIARVERAHTGGEFTIALADMFTSFGLSLADAEWAKLRARGDLRFTPQSESQGAFINQGPKRELPTEDGLTVIIPPNLAGDYVTTPSSLTLKFAEGAALRGCKRVFVLICQDIIKIDADEHKLYIDLPGEQYDLCFVF
;
A
#
# COMPACT_ATOMS: atom_id res chain seq x y z
N MET A 1 -15.34 16.84 -5.55
CA MET A 1 -14.44 17.74 -4.79
C MET A 1 -13.05 17.26 -5.13
N LEU A 2 -12.18 18.08 -5.73
CA LEU A 2 -10.87 17.60 -6.23
C LEU A 2 -9.98 17.27 -5.02
N VAL A 3 -9.53 16.03 -4.93
CA VAL A 3 -8.53 15.59 -3.95
C VAL A 3 -7.30 16.46 -4.12
N GLU A 4 -6.94 17.24 -3.11
CA GLU A 4 -5.76 18.10 -3.17
C GLU A 4 -4.51 17.23 -3.03
N CYS A 5 -3.65 17.25 -4.06
CA CYS A 5 -2.42 16.49 -4.05
C CYS A 5 -1.35 17.20 -3.20
N ILE A 6 -0.78 16.48 -2.25
CA ILE A 6 0.25 16.99 -1.35
C ILE A 6 1.63 16.71 -1.97
N PRO A 7 2.49 17.73 -2.15
CA PRO A 7 3.86 17.51 -2.61
C PRO A 7 4.67 16.69 -1.60
N ARG A 8 5.25 15.57 -2.04
CA ARG A 8 6.07 14.64 -1.25
C ARG A 8 7.26 14.11 -2.06
N PRO A 9 8.14 14.98 -2.59
CA PRO A 9 9.21 14.61 -3.53
C PRO A 9 10.13 13.50 -3.02
N GLU A 10 10.26 13.34 -1.69
CA GLU A 10 11.04 12.27 -1.07
C GLU A 10 10.50 10.86 -1.35
N LEU A 11 9.23 10.72 -1.74
CA LEU A 11 8.61 9.43 -2.07
C LEU A 11 8.91 8.97 -3.51
N ARG A 12 9.42 9.85 -4.38
CA ARG A 12 9.68 9.52 -5.79
C ARG A 12 10.58 8.30 -5.94
N ALA A 13 11.74 8.33 -5.30
CA ALA A 13 12.74 7.27 -5.39
C ALA A 13 12.20 5.91 -4.87
N PRO A 14 11.66 5.81 -3.64
CA PRO A 14 11.19 4.53 -3.12
C PRO A 14 9.93 4.00 -3.83
N VAL A 15 9.08 4.86 -4.40
CA VAL A 15 7.95 4.41 -5.23
C VAL A 15 8.45 3.83 -6.56
N LEU A 16 9.33 4.54 -7.27
CA LEU A 16 9.90 4.06 -8.53
C LEU A 16 10.70 2.77 -8.35
N GLU A 17 11.43 2.65 -7.23
CA GLU A 17 12.15 1.42 -6.89
C GLU A 17 11.19 0.25 -6.67
N LEU A 18 10.07 0.46 -5.97
CA LEU A 18 9.03 -0.56 -5.80
C LEU A 18 8.42 -0.99 -7.14
N ILE A 19 8.07 -0.03 -8.00
CA ILE A 19 7.52 -0.30 -9.34
C ILE A 19 8.50 -1.18 -10.13
N ALA A 20 9.77 -0.76 -10.22
CA ALA A 20 10.79 -1.50 -10.95
C ALA A 20 11.08 -2.89 -10.36
N ARG A 21 10.98 -3.04 -9.02
CA ARG A 21 11.14 -4.32 -8.34
C ARG A 21 9.99 -5.27 -8.65
N VAL A 22 8.75 -4.78 -8.60
CA VAL A 22 7.55 -5.58 -8.92
C VAL A 22 7.56 -6.00 -10.38
N GLU A 23 7.84 -5.08 -11.30
CA GLU A 23 7.87 -5.36 -12.74
C GLU A 23 8.92 -6.43 -13.06
N ARG A 24 10.16 -6.26 -12.58
CA ARG A 24 11.23 -7.22 -12.79
C ARG A 24 10.88 -8.59 -12.21
N ALA A 25 10.34 -8.62 -11.00
CA ALA A 25 10.00 -9.88 -10.34
C ALA A 25 8.81 -10.58 -11.00
N HIS A 26 7.82 -9.84 -11.51
CA HIS A 26 6.67 -10.37 -12.23
C HIS A 26 7.07 -11.19 -13.45
N THR A 27 8.07 -10.73 -14.22
CA THR A 27 8.59 -11.50 -15.37
C THR A 27 9.25 -12.83 -14.97
N GLY A 28 9.64 -12.98 -13.70
CA GLY A 28 10.30 -14.17 -13.16
C GLY A 28 9.36 -15.23 -12.56
N GLY A 29 8.05 -14.99 -12.53
CA GLY A 29 7.06 -15.90 -11.92
C GLY A 29 6.65 -15.47 -10.52
N GLU A 30 6.35 -16.41 -9.61
CA GLU A 30 5.99 -16.07 -8.23
C GLU A 30 7.14 -15.39 -7.49
N PHE A 31 6.83 -14.35 -6.71
CA PHE A 31 7.83 -13.60 -5.95
C PHE A 31 7.27 -13.06 -4.62
N THR A 32 8.17 -12.52 -3.79
CA THR A 32 7.79 -11.90 -2.52
C THR A 32 8.36 -10.49 -2.37
N ILE A 33 7.62 -9.64 -1.65
CA ILE A 33 8.06 -8.32 -1.22
C ILE A 33 7.77 -8.20 0.27
N ALA A 34 8.78 -7.79 1.06
CA ALA A 34 8.57 -7.57 2.48
C ALA A 34 7.48 -6.50 2.69
N LEU A 35 6.51 -6.78 3.56
CA LEU A 35 5.41 -5.84 3.80
C LEU A 35 5.92 -4.48 4.30
N ALA A 36 7.02 -4.48 5.05
CA ALA A 36 7.72 -3.28 5.49
C ALA A 36 8.27 -2.44 4.33
N ASP A 37 8.82 -3.07 3.29
CA ASP A 37 9.34 -2.35 2.12
C ASP A 37 8.21 -1.65 1.38
N MET A 38 7.07 -2.33 1.19
CA MET A 38 5.89 -1.74 0.56
C MET A 38 5.38 -0.50 1.34
N PHE A 39 5.32 -0.60 2.66
CA PHE A 39 4.88 0.51 3.53
C PHE A 39 5.87 1.68 3.53
N THR A 40 7.17 1.39 3.41
CA THR A 40 8.21 2.42 3.24
C THR A 40 8.00 3.18 1.94
N SER A 41 7.72 2.49 0.83
CA SER A 41 7.44 3.12 -0.46
C SER A 41 6.16 3.97 -0.46
N PHE A 42 5.18 3.65 0.39
CA PHE A 42 3.99 4.47 0.54
C PHE A 42 4.16 5.66 1.49
N GLY A 43 5.35 5.85 2.06
CA GLY A 43 5.67 7.02 2.86
C GLY A 43 5.06 7.05 4.24
N LEU A 44 4.72 5.89 4.82
CA LEU A 44 4.24 5.83 6.19
C LEU A 44 5.37 6.15 7.18
N SER A 45 5.15 7.11 8.06
CA SER A 45 6.01 7.33 9.23
C SER A 45 5.51 6.47 10.40
N LEU A 46 6.34 5.52 10.82
CA LEU A 46 6.06 4.58 11.90
C LEU A 46 7.22 4.59 12.90
N ALA A 47 6.90 4.44 14.18
CA ALA A 47 7.93 4.19 15.19
C ALA A 47 8.64 2.85 14.96
N ASP A 48 9.90 2.71 15.41
CA ASP A 48 10.71 1.51 15.21
C ASP A 48 10.05 0.21 15.70
N ALA A 49 9.30 0.29 16.80
CA ALA A 49 8.55 -0.85 17.33
C ALA A 49 7.44 -1.32 16.37
N GLU A 50 6.82 -0.40 15.63
CA GLU A 50 5.79 -0.71 14.64
C GLU A 50 6.41 -1.27 13.35
N TRP A 51 7.58 -0.77 12.95
CA TRP A 51 8.39 -1.39 11.90
C TRP A 51 8.77 -2.82 12.22
N ALA A 52 9.12 -3.11 13.48
CA ALA A 52 9.40 -4.48 13.91
C ALA A 52 8.18 -5.40 13.77
N LYS A 53 6.96 -4.90 14.04
CA LYS A 53 5.71 -5.66 13.83
C LYS A 53 5.45 -5.95 12.36
N LEU A 54 5.73 -5.00 11.46
CA LEU A 54 5.64 -5.21 10.02
C LEU A 54 6.62 -6.28 9.55
N ARG A 55 7.90 -6.19 9.97
CA ARG A 55 8.92 -7.20 9.63
C ARG A 55 8.55 -8.59 10.15
N ALA A 56 8.05 -8.68 11.39
CA ALA A 56 7.61 -9.95 11.98
C ALA A 56 6.39 -10.57 11.27
N ARG A 57 5.61 -9.77 10.54
CA ARG A 57 4.48 -10.24 9.74
C ARG A 57 4.92 -10.88 8.42
N GLY A 58 6.14 -10.58 7.96
CA GLY A 58 6.73 -11.19 6.78
C GLY A 58 6.26 -10.58 5.46
N ASP A 59 6.29 -11.40 4.42
CA ASP A 59 6.22 -10.91 3.04
C ASP A 59 4.81 -11.01 2.45
N LEU A 60 4.53 -10.09 1.52
CA LEU A 60 3.50 -10.27 0.51
C LEU A 60 4.00 -11.24 -0.55
N ARG A 61 3.23 -12.30 -0.79
CA ARG A 61 3.42 -13.19 -1.92
C ARG A 61 2.63 -12.67 -3.11
N PHE A 62 3.27 -12.61 -4.26
CA PHE A 62 2.67 -12.23 -5.53
C PHE A 62 2.69 -13.43 -6.49
N THR A 63 1.57 -13.66 -7.14
CA THR A 63 1.38 -14.72 -8.14
C THR A 63 0.93 -14.07 -9.45
N PRO A 64 1.82 -13.96 -10.46
CA PRO A 64 1.44 -13.52 -11.80
C PRO A 64 0.32 -14.37 -12.40
N GLN A 65 -0.60 -13.73 -13.11
CA GLN A 65 -1.72 -14.39 -13.80
C GLN A 65 -1.79 -14.04 -15.29
N SER A 66 -1.20 -12.91 -15.71
CA SER A 66 -1.03 -12.52 -17.11
C SER A 66 0.32 -11.82 -17.29
N GLU A 67 0.57 -11.20 -18.45
CA GLU A 67 1.79 -10.44 -18.76
C GLU A 67 2.01 -9.19 -17.90
N SER A 68 0.95 -8.68 -17.26
CA SER A 68 1.01 -7.42 -16.50
C SER A 68 0.15 -7.43 -15.24
N GLN A 69 -0.49 -8.55 -14.91
CA GLN A 69 -1.41 -8.63 -13.77
C GLN A 69 -1.19 -9.90 -12.95
N GLY A 70 -1.59 -9.86 -11.70
CA GLY A 70 -1.61 -11.03 -10.83
C GLY A 70 -2.36 -10.78 -9.54
N ALA A 71 -2.23 -11.72 -8.61
CA ALA A 71 -2.81 -11.61 -7.28
C ALA A 71 -1.69 -11.47 -6.23
N PHE A 72 -2.01 -10.84 -5.10
CA PHE A 72 -1.14 -10.80 -3.94
C PHE A 72 -1.85 -11.25 -2.67
N ILE A 73 -1.07 -11.80 -1.73
CA ILE A 73 -1.57 -12.24 -0.43
C ILE A 73 -0.51 -12.09 0.66
N ASN A 74 -0.93 -11.68 1.85
CA ASN A 74 -0.16 -11.76 3.09
C ASN A 74 -1.09 -12.16 4.24
N GLN A 75 -0.79 -13.31 4.86
CA GLN A 75 -1.57 -13.86 5.96
C GLN A 75 -0.84 -13.70 7.29
N GLY A 76 -1.58 -13.42 8.34
CA GLY A 76 -1.04 -13.29 9.69
C GLY A 76 -2.08 -12.81 10.70
N PRO A 77 -1.68 -12.55 11.94
CA PRO A 77 -2.59 -11.92 12.90
C PRO A 77 -2.94 -10.49 12.45
N LYS A 78 -4.16 -10.05 12.78
CA LYS A 78 -4.56 -8.64 12.66
C LYS A 78 -3.51 -7.76 13.35
N ARG A 79 -3.06 -6.70 12.69
CA ARG A 79 -2.14 -5.72 13.26
C ARG A 79 -2.75 -4.33 13.17
N GLU A 80 -2.51 -3.54 14.20
CA GLU A 80 -2.86 -2.13 14.25
C GLU A 80 -1.54 -1.37 14.44
N LEU A 81 -1.25 -0.47 13.51
CA LEU A 81 0.01 0.23 13.39
C LEU A 81 -0.26 1.73 13.48
N PRO A 82 -0.09 2.35 14.66
CA PRO A 82 -0.16 3.79 14.78
C PRO A 82 0.97 4.44 13.98
N THR A 83 0.63 5.44 13.18
CA THR A 83 1.58 6.32 12.50
C THR A 83 1.84 7.55 13.34
N GLU A 84 2.96 8.22 13.07
CA GLU A 84 3.33 9.44 13.78
C GLU A 84 2.38 10.62 13.46
N ASP A 85 1.69 10.55 12.32
CA ASP A 85 0.70 11.56 11.88
C ASP A 85 -0.69 11.41 12.53
N GLY A 86 -0.81 10.55 13.55
CA GLY A 86 -2.08 10.30 14.25
C GLY A 86 -3.09 9.46 13.45
N LEU A 87 -2.63 8.79 12.39
CA LEU A 87 -3.37 7.72 11.71
C LEU A 87 -3.07 6.39 12.40
N THR A 88 -3.98 5.43 12.32
CA THR A 88 -3.69 4.02 12.64
C THR A 88 -4.00 3.18 11.42
N VAL A 89 -3.02 2.46 10.91
CA VAL A 89 -3.21 1.51 9.81
C VAL A 89 -3.50 0.14 10.38
N ILE A 90 -4.65 -0.42 10.01
CA ILE A 90 -5.04 -1.78 10.39
C ILE A 90 -4.77 -2.70 9.21
N ILE A 91 -3.96 -3.73 9.45
CA ILE A 91 -3.70 -4.79 8.49
C ILE A 91 -4.58 -5.99 8.87
N PRO A 92 -5.48 -6.46 7.98
CA PRO A 92 -6.40 -7.55 8.28
C PRO A 92 -5.65 -8.89 8.43
N PRO A 93 -6.28 -9.94 8.97
CA PRO A 93 -5.64 -11.25 9.06
C PRO A 93 -5.26 -11.84 7.70
N ASN A 94 -6.09 -11.58 6.69
CA ASN A 94 -5.85 -11.94 5.31
C ASN A 94 -5.80 -10.65 4.49
N LEU A 95 -4.60 -10.16 4.20
CA LEU A 95 -4.41 -9.03 3.28
C LEU A 95 -4.29 -9.61 1.87
N ALA A 96 -5.20 -9.23 0.96
CA ALA A 96 -5.22 -9.81 -0.38
C ALA A 96 -5.83 -8.88 -1.40
N GLY A 97 -5.52 -9.13 -2.67
CA GLY A 97 -6.04 -8.36 -3.79
C GLY A 97 -5.39 -8.74 -5.11
N ASP A 98 -5.69 -7.93 -6.11
CA ASP A 98 -5.10 -8.01 -7.44
C ASP A 98 -4.11 -6.87 -7.64
N TYR A 99 -3.10 -7.09 -8.48
CA TYR A 99 -2.20 -6.04 -8.91
C TYR A 99 -2.08 -5.97 -10.43
N VAL A 100 -1.79 -4.77 -10.92
CA VAL A 100 -1.39 -4.52 -12.30
C VAL A 100 -0.06 -3.78 -12.26
N THR A 101 0.90 -4.21 -13.07
CA THR A 101 2.23 -3.60 -13.17
C THR A 101 2.57 -3.30 -14.61
N THR A 102 3.19 -2.15 -14.83
CA THR A 102 3.82 -1.76 -16.09
C THR A 102 5.24 -1.26 -15.78
N PRO A 103 6.09 -1.00 -16.80
CA PRO A 103 7.42 -0.44 -16.56
C PRO A 103 7.44 0.88 -15.77
N SER A 104 6.33 1.62 -15.72
CA SER A 104 6.25 2.92 -15.05
C SER A 104 5.11 3.04 -14.03
N SER A 105 4.36 1.96 -13.77
CA SER A 105 3.24 2.01 -12.82
C SER A 105 2.98 0.71 -12.07
N LEU A 106 2.38 0.87 -10.89
CA LEU A 106 1.89 -0.22 -10.06
C LEU A 106 0.52 0.17 -9.51
N THR A 107 -0.47 -0.68 -9.76
CA THR A 107 -1.79 -0.61 -9.16
C THR A 107 -1.98 -1.80 -8.25
N LEU A 108 -2.40 -1.58 -7.01
CA LEU A 108 -2.89 -2.59 -6.08
C LEU A 108 -4.38 -2.35 -5.85
N LYS A 109 -5.21 -3.36 -6.07
CA LYS A 109 -6.64 -3.32 -5.77
C LYS A 109 -6.96 -4.36 -4.71
N PHE A 110 -7.47 -3.95 -3.56
CA PHE A 110 -7.72 -4.85 -2.46
C PHE A 110 -9.05 -5.60 -2.62
N ALA A 111 -9.07 -6.85 -2.18
CA ALA A 111 -10.30 -7.63 -2.11
C ALA A 111 -11.16 -7.19 -0.90
N GLU A 112 -12.48 -7.32 -1.03
CA GLU A 112 -13.43 -6.97 0.03
C GLU A 112 -13.15 -7.76 1.32
N GLY A 113 -13.11 -7.06 2.46
CA GLY A 113 -12.77 -7.65 3.76
C GLY A 113 -11.30 -8.04 3.94
N ALA A 114 -10.47 -7.89 2.90
CA ALA A 114 -9.04 -8.18 2.88
C ALA A 114 -8.18 -6.92 2.64
N ALA A 115 -8.78 -5.74 2.73
CA ALA A 115 -8.13 -4.45 2.56
C ALA A 115 -7.40 -3.95 3.82
N LEU A 116 -6.36 -3.15 3.61
CA LEU A 116 -5.82 -2.27 4.65
C LEU A 116 -6.89 -1.28 5.10
N ARG A 117 -6.92 -0.90 6.37
CA ARG A 117 -7.78 0.21 6.85
C ARG A 117 -6.97 1.36 7.37
N GLY A 118 -7.29 2.57 6.94
CA GLY A 118 -6.82 3.80 7.56
C GLY A 118 -7.83 4.28 8.59
N CYS A 119 -7.42 4.37 9.85
CA CYS A 119 -8.24 4.91 10.93
C CYS A 119 -7.69 6.26 11.40
N LYS A 120 -8.53 7.31 11.36
CA LYS A 120 -8.19 8.65 11.88
C LYS A 120 -9.20 9.07 12.94
N ARG A 121 -8.71 9.66 14.03
CA ARG A 121 -9.58 10.18 15.10
C ARG A 121 -9.91 11.63 14.82
N VAL A 122 -11.14 11.90 14.36
CA VAL A 122 -11.67 13.25 14.10
C VAL A 122 -12.98 13.38 14.87
N PHE A 123 -12.92 13.80 16.14
CA PHE A 123 -14.01 13.75 17.15
C PHE A 123 -14.53 12.34 17.50
N VAL A 124 -14.68 11.47 16.48
CA VAL A 124 -14.94 10.02 16.55
C VAL A 124 -13.83 9.27 15.79
N LEU A 125 -13.67 7.96 16.02
CA LEU A 125 -12.76 7.13 15.24
C LEU A 125 -13.42 6.79 13.89
N ILE A 126 -12.84 7.27 12.79
CA ILE A 126 -13.28 6.97 11.43
C ILE A 126 -12.28 6.00 10.83
N CYS A 127 -12.74 4.81 10.44
CA CYS A 127 -11.93 3.80 9.77
C CYS A 127 -12.50 3.54 8.38
N GLN A 128 -11.63 3.60 7.37
CA GLN A 128 -11.98 3.41 5.97
C GLN A 128 -11.10 2.31 5.38
N ASP A 129 -11.69 1.35 4.67
CA ASP A 129 -10.97 0.34 3.90
C ASP A 129 -10.28 1.02 2.71
N ILE A 130 -9.00 0.77 2.45
CA ILE A 130 -8.33 1.24 1.25
C ILE A 130 -8.80 0.35 0.10
N ILE A 131 -9.41 0.95 -0.92
CA ILE A 131 -9.94 0.22 -2.08
C ILE A 131 -8.80 -0.08 -3.05
N LYS A 132 -7.97 0.92 -3.32
CA LYS A 132 -6.95 0.88 -4.37
C LYS A 132 -5.76 1.76 -4.02
N ILE A 133 -4.57 1.37 -4.45
CA ILE A 133 -3.37 2.20 -4.46
C ILE A 133 -2.85 2.22 -5.88
N ASP A 134 -2.73 3.42 -6.47
CA ASP A 134 -2.13 3.65 -7.78
C ASP A 134 -0.83 4.43 -7.61
N ALA A 135 0.25 3.91 -8.17
CA ALA A 135 1.55 4.55 -8.18
C ALA A 135 2.07 4.64 -9.61
N ASP A 136 2.61 5.79 -9.98
CA ASP A 136 3.33 6.01 -11.23
C ASP A 136 4.54 6.93 -11.00
N GLU A 137 5.19 7.35 -12.09
CA GLU A 137 6.39 8.19 -12.04
C GLU A 137 6.18 9.62 -11.51
N HIS A 138 4.92 10.05 -11.40
CA HIS A 138 4.53 11.40 -10.98
C HIS A 138 3.81 11.44 -9.64
N LYS A 139 3.08 10.37 -9.27
CA LYS A 139 2.20 10.38 -8.10
C LYS A 139 1.99 9.02 -7.45
N LEU A 140 1.58 9.08 -6.20
CA LEU A 140 0.97 7.99 -5.44
C LEU A 140 -0.44 8.42 -5.03
N TYR A 141 -1.44 7.63 -5.39
CA TYR A 141 -2.84 7.86 -5.11
C TYR A 141 -3.42 6.69 -4.32
N ILE A 142 -4.12 6.98 -3.24
CA ILE A 142 -4.75 6.00 -2.34
C ILE A 142 -6.25 6.29 -2.32
N ASP A 143 -7.01 5.36 -2.90
CA ASP A 143 -8.47 5.40 -3.03
C ASP A 143 -9.13 4.87 -1.76
N LEU A 144 -10.01 5.68 -1.18
CA LEU A 144 -10.76 5.40 0.04
C LEU A 144 -12.28 5.58 -0.24
N PRO A 145 -13.18 4.87 0.48
CA PRO A 145 -14.60 5.00 0.29
C PRO A 145 -15.09 6.44 0.49
N GLY A 146 -15.43 7.08 -0.64
CA GLY A 146 -15.84 8.47 -0.72
C GLY A 146 -14.67 9.39 -1.05
N GLU A 147 -14.73 10.03 -2.24
CA GLU A 147 -13.68 10.88 -2.84
C GLU A 147 -13.06 11.93 -1.90
N GLN A 148 -13.79 12.37 -0.87
CA GLN A 148 -13.30 13.36 0.09
C GLN A 148 -12.19 12.84 1.03
N TYR A 149 -11.92 11.55 1.04
CA TYR A 149 -10.92 10.92 1.91
C TYR A 149 -9.68 10.45 1.18
N ASP A 150 -9.69 10.42 -0.15
CA ASP A 150 -8.57 9.94 -0.94
C ASP A 150 -7.31 10.74 -0.63
N LEU A 151 -6.18 10.06 -0.74
CA LEU A 151 -4.87 10.69 -0.57
C LEU A 151 -4.19 10.74 -1.93
N CYS A 152 -3.72 11.92 -2.30
CA CYS A 152 -2.88 12.10 -3.47
C CYS A 152 -1.54 12.71 -3.04
N PHE A 153 -0.44 12.07 -3.41
CA PHE A 153 0.90 12.59 -3.25
C PHE A 153 1.54 12.77 -4.61
N VAL A 154 2.14 13.93 -4.86
CA VAL A 154 2.85 14.24 -6.12
C VAL A 154 4.32 14.47 -5.84
N PHE A 155 5.18 14.06 -6.77
CA PHE A 155 6.63 14.04 -6.59
C PHE A 155 7.39 14.84 -7.65
#